data_AF-A0A090ZC46-F1
#
_entry.id   AF-A0A090ZC46-F1
#
_cell.length_a   1.000
_cell.length_b   1.000
_cell.length_c   1.000
_cell.angle_alpha   90.00
_cell.angle_beta   90.00
_cell.angle_gamma   90.00
#
_symmetry.space_group_name_H-M   'P 1'
#
loop_
_entity.id
_entity.type
_entity.pdbx_description
1 polymer ?
#
loop_
_entity_poly.entity_id
_entity_poly.type
_entity_poly.pdbx_seq_one_letter_code
_entity_poly.pdbx_strand_id
1 'polypeptide(L)'
;MTAKLQRIVELAAGTARTVTNQPERWADFLRTAAWNYKYPFQDQLLIYAQRPDATACAPIDVWNKRLDRWVKRGAKGIALIEDRGNHLGLRHVFDVSDTQSRR
;
A
#
# COMPACT_ATOMS: atom_id res chain seq x y z
N MET A 1 13.09 13.41 -10.27
CA MET A 1 12.43 12.21 -9.70
C MET A 1 13.49 11.30 -9.10
N THR A 2 13.29 10.75 -7.88
CA THR A 2 14.30 9.85 -7.27
C THR A 2 14.23 8.45 -7.85
N ALA A 3 15.33 7.69 -7.81
CA ALA A 3 15.35 6.29 -8.30
C ALA A 3 14.39 5.37 -7.52
N LYS A 4 14.03 5.70 -6.27
CA LYS A 4 13.02 4.95 -5.52
C LYS A 4 11.61 5.28 -6.03
N LEU A 5 11.30 6.55 -6.24
CA LEU A 5 10.00 6.97 -6.76
C LEU A 5 9.76 6.41 -8.17
N GLN A 6 10.77 6.47 -9.05
CA GLN A 6 10.71 5.88 -10.39
C GLN A 6 10.30 4.39 -10.35
N ARG A 7 10.95 3.61 -9.48
CA ARG A 7 10.63 2.18 -9.31
C ARG A 7 9.20 1.93 -8.84
N ILE A 8 8.66 2.77 -7.95
CA ILE A 8 7.28 2.64 -7.47
C ILE A 8 6.28 3.01 -8.58
N VAL A 9 6.58 4.04 -9.39
CA VAL A 9 5.77 4.39 -10.57
C VAL A 9 5.75 3.24 -11.58
N GLU A 10 6.91 2.65 -11.88
CA GLU A 10 7.02 1.48 -12.76
C GLU A 10 6.29 0.26 -12.21
N LEU A 11 6.37 0.03 -10.89
CA LEU A 11 5.64 -1.03 -10.21
C LEU A 11 4.12 -0.86 -10.36
N ALA A 12 3.59 0.34 -10.15
CA ALA A 12 2.16 0.62 -10.33
C ALA A 12 1.73 0.33 -11.78
N ALA A 13 2.47 0.84 -12.76
CA ALA A 13 2.15 0.66 -14.18
C ALA A 13 2.26 -0.81 -14.62
N GLY A 14 3.27 -1.54 -14.16
CA GLY A 14 3.45 -2.97 -14.42
C GLY A 14 2.36 -3.83 -13.78
N THR A 15 1.96 -3.50 -12.56
CA THR A 15 0.88 -4.18 -11.85
C THR A 15 -0.46 -3.97 -12.54
N ALA A 16 -0.77 -2.73 -12.95
CA ALA A 16 -1.98 -2.43 -13.71
C ALA A 16 -2.10 -3.33 -14.95
N ARG A 17 -1.06 -3.38 -15.79
CA ARG A 17 -1.02 -4.27 -16.97
C ARG A 17 -1.19 -5.74 -16.60
N THR A 18 -0.56 -6.17 -15.52
CA THR A 18 -0.58 -7.56 -15.05
C THR A 18 -1.98 -7.99 -14.62
N VAL A 19 -2.66 -7.18 -13.81
CA VAL A 19 -3.98 -7.53 -13.25
C VAL A 19 -5.09 -7.43 -14.28
N THR A 20 -4.96 -6.56 -15.29
CA THR A 20 -5.98 -6.42 -16.34
C THR A 20 -5.85 -7.44 -17.47
N ASN A 21 -4.76 -8.20 -17.54
CA ASN A 21 -4.52 -9.12 -18.66
C ASN A 21 -5.20 -10.50 -18.50
N GLN A 22 -5.64 -10.86 -17.29
CA GLN A 22 -6.25 -12.16 -16.99
C GLN A 22 -7.33 -12.01 -15.89
N PRO A 23 -8.53 -12.60 -16.06
CA PRO A 23 -9.60 -12.52 -15.07
C PRO A 23 -9.18 -13.00 -13.66
N GLU A 24 -8.33 -14.02 -13.58
CA GLU A 24 -7.86 -14.59 -12.32
C GLU A 24 -6.99 -13.58 -11.56
N ARG A 25 -6.09 -12.90 -12.27
CA ARG A 25 -5.24 -11.85 -11.68
C ARG A 25 -6.05 -10.63 -11.27
N TRP A 26 -7.10 -10.32 -12.02
CA TRP A 26 -8.04 -9.27 -11.66
C TRP A 26 -8.79 -9.64 -10.37
N ALA A 27 -9.29 -10.87 -10.25
CA ALA A 27 -9.94 -11.36 -9.04
C ALA A 27 -8.99 -11.35 -7.83
N ASP A 28 -7.73 -11.73 -8.01
CA ASP A 28 -6.70 -11.68 -6.96
C ASP A 28 -6.46 -10.25 -6.47
N PHE A 29 -6.32 -9.30 -7.39
CA PHE A 29 -6.23 -7.88 -7.07
C PHE A 29 -7.47 -7.38 -6.31
N LEU A 30 -8.67 -7.74 -6.77
CA LEU A 30 -9.92 -7.32 -6.14
C LEU A 30 -10.05 -7.83 -4.70
N ARG A 31 -9.51 -9.02 -4.37
CA ARG A 31 -9.49 -9.52 -2.99
C ARG A 31 -8.72 -8.58 -2.06
N THR A 32 -7.54 -8.12 -2.46
CA THR A 32 -6.73 -7.16 -1.67
C THR A 32 -7.34 -5.77 -1.68
N ALA A 33 -7.88 -5.33 -2.83
CA ALA A 33 -8.50 -4.02 -2.98
C ALA A 33 -9.77 -3.88 -2.12
N ALA A 34 -10.57 -4.95 -1.98
CA ALA A 34 -11.77 -4.95 -1.16
C ALA A 34 -11.46 -4.67 0.33
N TRP A 35 -10.39 -5.24 0.86
CA TRP A 35 -9.92 -4.93 2.22
C TRP A 35 -9.44 -3.48 2.39
N ASN A 36 -8.90 -2.90 1.32
CA ASN A 36 -8.30 -1.57 1.29
C ASN A 36 -9.14 -0.57 0.48
N TYR A 37 -10.48 -0.73 0.51
CA TYR A 37 -11.42 -0.03 -0.39
C TYR A 37 -11.41 1.50 -0.28
N LYS A 38 -10.93 2.05 0.84
CA LYS A 38 -10.83 3.51 1.06
C LYS A 38 -9.66 4.16 0.33
N TYR A 39 -8.71 3.36 -0.17
CA TYR A 39 -7.60 3.86 -0.96
C TYR A 39 -8.01 4.04 -2.44
N PRO A 40 -7.48 5.06 -3.13
CA PRO A 40 -7.68 5.20 -4.57
C PRO A 40 -7.03 4.03 -5.33
N PHE A 41 -7.49 3.80 -6.56
CA PHE A 41 -7.06 2.67 -7.39
C PHE A 41 -5.54 2.49 -7.50
N GLN A 42 -4.78 3.59 -7.70
CA GLN A 42 -3.31 3.54 -7.77
C GLN A 42 -2.68 3.00 -6.48
N ASP A 43 -3.24 3.35 -5.33
CA ASP A 43 -2.74 2.92 -4.04
C ASP A 43 -3.15 1.46 -3.79
N GLN A 44 -4.34 1.05 -4.21
CA GLN A 44 -4.76 -0.35 -4.17
C GLN A 44 -3.83 -1.24 -5.01
N LEU A 45 -3.44 -0.78 -6.22
CA LEU A 45 -2.46 -1.49 -7.05
C LEU A 45 -1.12 -1.63 -6.34
N LEU A 46 -0.63 -0.56 -5.71
CA LEU A 46 0.63 -0.58 -4.98
C LEU A 46 0.59 -1.42 -3.70
N ILE A 47 -0.54 -1.44 -2.99
CA ILE A 47 -0.78 -2.33 -1.86
C ILE A 47 -0.73 -3.78 -2.33
N TYR A 48 -1.51 -4.14 -3.36
CA TYR A 48 -1.51 -5.48 -3.94
C TYR A 48 -0.12 -5.93 -4.41
N ALA A 49 0.59 -5.06 -5.16
CA ALA A 49 1.89 -5.37 -5.73
C ALA A 49 2.97 -5.66 -4.68
N GLN A 50 2.90 -4.98 -3.53
CA GLN A 50 3.91 -5.10 -2.46
C GLN A 50 3.48 -6.09 -1.38
N ARG A 51 2.18 -6.26 -1.16
CA ARG A 51 1.62 -7.10 -0.11
C ARG A 51 0.19 -7.57 -0.45
N PRO A 52 0.04 -8.64 -1.26
CA PRO A 52 -1.26 -9.11 -1.72
C PRO A 52 -2.15 -9.67 -0.60
N ASP A 53 -1.59 -10.00 0.56
CA ASP A 53 -2.30 -10.45 1.76
C ASP A 53 -2.71 -9.29 2.70
N ALA A 54 -2.47 -8.03 2.34
CA ALA A 54 -2.82 -6.88 3.17
C ALA A 54 -4.33 -6.78 3.41
N THR A 55 -4.74 -6.65 4.67
CA THR A 55 -6.14 -6.66 5.11
C THR A 55 -6.59 -5.34 5.74
N ALA A 56 -5.68 -4.55 6.29
CA ALA A 56 -5.99 -3.23 6.80
C ALA A 56 -4.73 -2.36 6.81
N CYS A 57 -4.58 -1.50 5.82
CA CYS A 57 -3.45 -0.58 5.73
C CYS A 57 -3.75 0.79 6.32
N ALA A 58 -2.83 1.32 7.13
CA ALA A 58 -2.86 2.71 7.57
C ALA A 58 -1.45 3.31 7.74
N PRO A 59 -1.29 4.64 7.67
CA PRO A 59 -0.05 5.31 8.05
C PRO A 59 0.31 5.01 9.51
N ILE A 60 1.62 5.02 9.82
CA ILE A 60 2.12 4.78 11.19
C ILE A 60 1.47 5.68 12.24
N ASP A 61 1.19 6.93 11.88
CA ASP A 61 0.53 7.90 12.76
C ASP A 61 -0.90 7.50 13.11
N VAL A 62 -1.64 6.88 12.19
CA VAL A 62 -3.00 6.40 12.45
C VAL A 62 -2.94 5.23 13.44
N TRP A 63 -2.04 4.27 13.24
CA TRP A 63 -1.81 3.18 14.19
C TRP A 63 -1.47 3.70 15.58
N ASN A 64 -0.43 4.54 15.65
CA ASN A 64 0.14 5.00 16.90
C ASN A 64 -0.79 5.96 17.66
N LYS A 65 -1.51 6.85 16.98
CA LYS A 65 -2.26 7.94 17.63
C LYS A 65 -3.76 7.66 17.75
N ARG A 66 -4.33 6.81 16.88
CA ARG A 66 -5.78 6.60 16.80
C ARG A 66 -6.23 5.18 17.11
N LEU A 67 -5.37 4.18 16.95
CA LEU A 67 -5.74 2.76 17.03
C LEU A 67 -5.04 1.99 18.15
N ASP A 68 -4.36 2.68 19.07
CA ASP A 68 -3.66 2.10 20.24
C ASP A 68 -2.70 0.93 19.90
N ARG A 69 -2.06 1.02 18.73
CA ARG A 69 -1.14 0.00 18.23
C ARG A 69 0.17 0.62 17.79
N TRP A 70 1.26 -0.13 17.90
CA TRP A 70 2.57 0.28 17.41
C TRP A 70 3.01 -0.59 16.26
N VAL A 71 3.59 0.04 15.24
CA VAL A 71 4.29 -0.67 14.16
C VAL A 71 5.53 -1.35 14.74
N LYS A 72 5.65 -2.66 14.52
CA LYS A 72 6.75 -3.48 15.01
C LYS A 72 8.07 -2.97 14.44
N ARG A 73 9.13 -3.00 15.26
CA ARG A 73 10.49 -2.65 14.81
C ARG A 73 10.86 -3.56 13.63
N GLY A 74 11.33 -2.96 12.53
CA GLY A 74 11.74 -3.69 11.33
C GLY A 74 10.61 -4.04 10.36
N ALA A 75 9.35 -3.67 10.66
CA ALA A 75 8.25 -3.82 9.71
C ALA A 75 8.53 -3.04 8.43
N LYS A 76 8.23 -3.66 7.28
CA LYS A 76 8.43 -3.06 5.96
C LYS A 76 7.16 -2.34 5.55
N GLY A 77 7.22 -1.01 5.46
CA GLY A 77 6.10 -0.20 4.98
C GLY A 77 5.86 -0.40 3.47
N ILE A 78 4.59 -0.38 3.09
CA ILE A 78 4.13 -0.39 1.70
C ILE A 78 4.24 1.04 1.17
N ALA A 79 5.04 1.24 0.12
CA ALA A 79 5.26 2.55 -0.47
C ALA A 79 4.12 2.93 -1.41
N LEU A 80 3.51 4.09 -1.17
CA LEU A 80 2.45 4.67 -2.00
C LEU A 80 2.94 5.98 -2.60
N ILE A 81 2.42 6.32 -3.78
CA ILE A 81 2.72 7.58 -4.44
C ILE A 81 1.85 8.66 -3.79
N GLU A 82 2.46 9.79 -3.46
CA GLU A 82 1.77 10.95 -2.91
C GLU A 82 1.96 12.12 -3.87
N ASP A 83 0.86 12.70 -4.34
CA ASP A 83 0.91 13.95 -5.09
C ASP A 83 0.87 15.13 -4.11
N ARG A 84 1.92 15.96 -4.14
CA ARG A 84 2.04 17.17 -3.29
C ARG A 84 1.76 18.45 -4.09
N GLY A 85 1.22 18.33 -5.29
CA GLY A 85 0.88 19.43 -6.19
C GLY A 85 2.06 19.87 -7.07
N ASN A 86 3.22 20.18 -6.46
CA ASN A 86 4.40 20.62 -7.20
C ASN A 86 5.41 19.49 -7.50
N HIS A 87 5.32 18.37 -6.80
CA HIS A 87 6.11 17.18 -7.06
C HIS A 87 5.41 15.93 -6.52
N LEU A 88 5.79 14.78 -7.07
CA LEU A 88 5.43 13.48 -6.52
C LEU A 88 6.40 13.09 -5.41
N GLY A 89 5.86 12.51 -4.34
CA GLY A 89 6.57 11.96 -3.21
C GLY A 89 6.20 10.49 -2.95
N LEU A 90 6.79 9.94 -1.90
CA LEU A 90 6.40 8.63 -1.37
C LEU A 90 5.91 8.79 0.06
N ARG A 91 4.78 8.15 0.36
CA ARG A 91 4.29 7.91 1.72
C ARG A 91 4.28 6.41 1.99
N HIS A 92 4.26 6.01 3.25
CA HIS A 92 4.24 4.59 3.62
C HIS A 92 3.04 4.27 4.49
N VAL A 93 2.43 3.11 4.23
CA VAL A 93 1.39 2.51 5.07
C VAL A 93 1.86 1.16 5.57
N PHE A 94 1.24 0.69 6.65
CA PHE A 94 1.56 -0.58 7.30
C PHE A 94 0.28 -1.37 7.46
N ASP A 95 0.35 -2.67 7.24
CA ASP A 95 -0.78 -3.57 7.46
C ASP A 95 -0.98 -3.82 8.96
N VAL A 96 -2.19 -4.17 9.39
CA VAL A 96 -2.48 -4.50 10.79
C VAL A 96 -1.56 -5.61 11.33
N SER A 97 -1.15 -6.57 10.50
CA SER A 97 -0.20 -7.63 10.88
C SER A 97 1.20 -7.10 11.23
N ASP A 98 1.57 -5.92 10.74
CA ASP A 98 2.82 -5.22 11.06
C ASP A 98 2.79 -4.55 12.43
N THR A 99 1.66 -4.58 13.11
CA THR A 99 1.45 -3.86 14.37
C THR A 99 1.27 -4.80 15.55
N GLN A 100 1.56 -4.29 16.74
CA GLN A 100 1.27 -4.94 18.01
C GLN A 100 0.40 -4.01 18.87
N SER A 101 -0.38 -4.62 19.76
CA SER A 101 -1.07 -3.88 20.83
C SER A 101 -0.07 -3.13 21.68
N ARG A 102 -0.47 -1.96 22.19
CA ARG A 102 0.29 -1.25 23.24
C ARG A 102 0.15 -1.88 24.63
N ARG A 103 -0.92 -2.66 24.83
CA ARG A 103 -1.13 -3.49 26.03
C ARG A 103 -0.35 -4.78 25.94
#